data_AF-A0A1E5BKE3-F1
#
_entry.id   AF-A0A1E5BKE3-F1
#
_cell.length_a   1.000
_cell.length_b   1.000
_cell.length_c   1.000
_cell.angle_alpha   90.00
_cell.angle_beta   90.00
_cell.angle_gamma   90.00
#
_symmetry.space_group_name_H-M   'P 1'
#
loop_
_entity.id
_entity.type
_entity.pdbx_description
1 polymer ?
#
loop_
_entity_poly.entity_id
_entity_poly.type
_entity_poly.pdbx_seq_one_letter_code
_entity_poly.pdbx_strand_id
1 'polypeptide(L)'
;MELLPNEAKAKAFVLRIGFERSTRLINAIDRRFQRRYKKACINSFSPINPEWIYKTKLEVELMHQLKMGLSLADTSNTPAAARQRILERIERRKAK
;
A
#
# COMPACT_ATOMS: atom_id res chain seq x y z
N MET A 1 -14.96 10.64 -12.83
CA MET A 1 -15.23 10.40 -11.40
C MET A 1 -14.61 11.54 -10.62
N GLU A 2 -15.44 12.31 -9.93
CA GLU A 2 -14.98 13.36 -9.04
C GLU A 2 -14.58 12.72 -7.70
N LEU A 3 -13.37 13.00 -7.21
CA LEU A 3 -12.85 12.43 -5.97
C LEU A 3 -13.34 13.23 -4.77
N LEU A 4 -13.61 12.55 -3.65
CA LEU A 4 -13.89 13.24 -2.40
C LEU A 4 -12.68 14.09 -1.96
N PRO A 5 -12.85 15.15 -1.16
CA PRO A 5 -11.75 16.03 -0.75
C PRO A 5 -10.57 15.29 -0.10
N ASN A 6 -10.86 14.25 0.70
CA ASN A 6 -9.83 13.44 1.35
C ASN A 6 -9.09 12.52 0.36
N GLU A 7 -9.80 11.99 -0.64
CA GLU A 7 -9.25 11.15 -1.69
C GLU A 7 -8.36 11.96 -2.63
N ALA A 8 -8.80 13.17 -3.01
CA ALA A 8 -8.02 14.11 -3.80
C ALA A 8 -6.72 14.50 -3.08
N LYS A 9 -6.80 14.80 -1.78
CA LYS A 9 -5.62 15.07 -0.94
C LYS A 9 -4.68 13.87 -0.86
N ALA A 10 -5.20 12.66 -0.66
CA ALA A 10 -4.40 11.44 -0.60
C ALA A 10 -3.69 11.15 -1.93
N LYS A 11 -4.41 11.29 -3.04
CA LYS A 11 -3.86 11.14 -4.40
C LYS A 11 -2.76 12.17 -4.67
N ALA A 12 -3.02 13.45 -4.40
CA ALA A 12 -2.04 14.53 -4.57
C ALA A 12 -0.81 14.31 -3.70
N PHE A 13 -0.99 13.83 -2.47
CA PHE A 13 0.12 13.50 -1.58
C PHE A 13 1.05 12.43 -2.17
N VAL A 14 0.48 11.31 -2.64
CA VAL A 14 1.25 10.21 -3.25
C VAL A 14 1.93 10.64 -4.54
N LEU A 15 1.24 11.39 -5.42
CA LEU A 15 1.82 11.92 -6.65
C LEU A 15 3.00 12.86 -6.37
N ARG A 16 2.91 13.67 -5.31
CA ARG A 16 3.98 14.60 -4.92
C ARG A 16 5.23 13.89 -4.39
N ILE A 17 5.06 12.84 -3.58
CA ILE A 17 6.20 12.13 -2.96
C ILE A 17 6.73 10.98 -3.84
N GLY A 18 5.94 10.51 -4.80
CA GLY A 18 6.25 9.40 -5.70
C GLY A 18 5.83 8.03 -5.17
N PHE A 19 5.55 7.12 -6.10
CA PHE A 19 5.12 5.73 -5.81
C PHE A 19 6.15 4.97 -4.98
N GLU A 20 7.41 5.00 -5.39
CA GLU A 20 8.49 4.27 -4.70
C GLU A 20 8.61 4.72 -3.24
N ARG A 21 8.62 6.04 -3.00
CA ARG A 21 8.71 6.60 -1.65
C ARG A 21 7.48 6.25 -0.82
N SER A 22 6.29 6.30 -1.41
CA SER A 22 5.03 5.89 -0.77
C SER A 22 5.09 4.43 -0.31
N THR A 23 5.53 3.53 -1.18
CA THR A 23 5.71 2.11 -0.87
C THR A 23 6.76 1.88 0.21
N ARG A 24 7.89 2.60 0.16
CA ARG A 24 8.92 2.54 1.22
C ARG A 24 8.37 2.97 2.58
N LEU A 25 7.55 4.02 2.62
CA LEU A 25 6.90 4.47 3.86
C LEU A 25 5.91 3.43 4.40
N ILE A 26 5.06 2.85 3.55
CA ILE A 26 4.16 1.75 3.95
C ILE A 26 4.96 0.60 4.57
N ASN A 27 6.01 0.15 3.88
CA ASN A 27 6.87 -0.94 4.36
C ASN A 27 7.56 -0.60 5.69
N ALA A 28 7.97 0.66 5.89
CA ALA A 28 8.58 1.09 7.14
C ALA A 28 7.59 1.07 8.31
N ILE A 29 6.35 1.50 8.10
CA ILE A 29 5.29 1.45 9.11
C ILE A 29 4.91 0.00 9.41
N ASP A 30 4.73 -0.84 8.38
CA ASP A 30 4.42 -2.25 8.58
C ASP A 30 5.51 -2.98 9.36
N ARG A 31 6.80 -2.75 9.03
CA ARG A 31 7.93 -3.27 9.82
C ARG A 31 7.93 -2.78 11.27
N ARG A 32 7.41 -1.59 11.57
CA ARG A 32 7.25 -1.12 12.96
C ARG A 32 6.18 -1.93 13.68
N PHE A 33 5.03 -2.16 13.06
CA PHE A 33 3.96 -2.99 13.62
C PHE A 33 4.44 -4.43 13.85
N GLN A 34 5.10 -5.03 12.86
CA GLN A 34 5.65 -6.38 12.96
C GLN A 34 6.68 -6.50 14.09
N ARG A 35 7.54 -5.49 14.28
CA ARG A 35 8.50 -5.49 15.40
C ARG A 35 7.82 -5.43 16.76
N ARG A 36 6.79 -4.60 16.92
CA ARG A 36 6.00 -4.55 18.17
C ARG A 36 5.26 -5.85 18.42
N TYR A 37 4.64 -6.40 17.37
CA TYR A 37 3.96 -7.69 17.42
C TYR A 37 4.89 -8.81 17.89
N LYS A 38 6.04 -8.96 17.24
CA LYS A 38 7.04 -9.98 17.63
C LYS A 38 7.50 -9.83 19.08
N LYS A 39 7.74 -8.59 19.55
CA LYS A 39 8.08 -8.34 20.96
C LYS A 39 6.96 -8.75 21.92
N ALA A 40 5.71 -8.46 21.57
CA ALA A 40 4.56 -8.86 22.38
C ALA A 40 4.40 -10.39 22.42
N CYS A 41 4.58 -11.07 21.29
CA CYS A 41 4.55 -12.54 21.24
C CYS A 41 5.65 -13.19 22.09
N ILE A 42 6.88 -12.66 22.06
CA ILE A 42 7.99 -13.19 22.86
C ILE A 42 7.71 -13.07 24.36
N ASN A 43 7.06 -11.98 24.79
CA ASN A 43 6.80 -11.70 26.19
C ASN A 43 5.49 -12.32 26.71
N SER A 44 4.70 -12.96 25.83
CA SER A 44 3.38 -13.49 26.16
C SER A 44 3.40 -15.02 26.21
N PHE A 45 2.78 -15.58 27.24
CA PHE A 45 2.50 -17.02 27.34
C PHE A 45 1.21 -17.43 26.61
N SER A 46 0.56 -16.49 25.93
CA SER A 46 -0.70 -16.69 25.20
C SER A 46 -0.63 -16.08 23.80
N PRO A 47 -1.41 -16.60 22.84
CA PRO A 47 -1.49 -16.03 21.50
C PRO A 47 -1.91 -14.56 21.55
N ILE A 48 -1.11 -13.68 20.94
CA ILE A 48 -1.43 -12.26 20.79
C ILE A 48 -2.09 -12.06 19.43
N ASN A 49 -3.22 -11.35 19.38
CA ASN A 49 -3.80 -10.89 18.13
C ASN A 49 -3.01 -9.67 17.61
N PRO A 50 -2.58 -9.64 16.33
CA PRO A 50 -1.93 -8.48 15.72
C PRO A 50 -2.69 -7.15 15.85
N GLU A 51 -4.02 -7.19 15.98
CA GLU A 51 -4.86 -6.00 16.15
C GLU A 51 -4.69 -5.32 17.52
N TRP A 52 -4.28 -6.08 18.54
CA TRP A 52 -4.05 -5.57 19.89
C TRP A 52 -2.74 -4.79 20.02
N ILE A 53 -1.89 -4.85 19.00
CA ILE A 53 -0.63 -4.12 18.99
C ILE A 53 -0.91 -2.63 18.85
N TYR A 54 -0.39 -1.86 19.81
CA TYR A 54 -0.49 -0.41 19.81
C TYR A 54 0.02 0.18 18.48
N LYS A 55 -0.77 1.09 17.90
CA LYS A 55 -0.48 1.87 16.70
C LYS A 55 -0.70 3.34 17.04
N THR A 56 0.23 4.21 16.68
CA THR A 56 0.02 5.65 16.92
C THR A 56 -1.01 6.20 15.93
N LYS A 57 -1.71 7.27 16.31
CA LYS A 57 -2.65 7.97 15.41
C LYS A 57 -1.99 8.36 14.09
N LEU A 58 -0.77 8.90 14.14
CA LEU A 58 0.02 9.24 12.96
C LEU A 58 0.28 8.03 12.05
N GLU A 59 0.62 6.87 12.61
CA GLU A 59 0.89 5.66 11.81
C GLU A 59 -0.36 5.14 11.12
N VAL A 60 -1.51 5.20 11.79
CA VAL A 60 -2.80 4.80 11.22
C VAL A 60 -3.21 5.75 10.10
N GLU A 61 -3.17 7.05 10.36
CA GLU A 61 -3.55 8.09 9.38
C GLU A 61 -2.65 8.08 8.15
N LEU A 62 -1.33 8.03 8.36
CA LEU A 62 -0.36 7.98 7.26
C LEU A 62 -0.49 6.71 6.43
N MET A 63 -0.68 5.55 7.09
CA MET A 63 -0.91 4.28 6.38
C MET A 63 -2.18 4.36 5.52
N HIS A 64 -3.27 4.89 6.08
CA HIS A 64 -4.53 5.06 5.36
C HIS A 64 -4.37 5.99 4.16
N GLN A 65 -3.77 7.17 4.36
CA GLN A 65 -3.54 8.16 3.31
C GLN A 65 -2.66 7.61 2.18
N LEU A 66 -1.59 6.88 2.51
CA LEU A 66 -0.69 6.29 1.52
C LEU A 66 -1.38 5.20 0.70
N LYS A 67 -2.12 4.28 1.35
CA LYS A 67 -2.83 3.20 0.66
C LYS A 67 -3.94 3.74 -0.25
N MET A 68 -4.74 4.67 0.24
CA MET A 68 -5.77 5.34 -0.56
C MET A 68 -5.15 6.09 -1.75
N GLY A 69 -4.13 6.90 -1.50
CA GLY A 69 -3.46 7.67 -2.55
C GLY A 69 -2.83 6.79 -3.62
N LEU A 70 -2.19 5.67 -3.25
CA LEU A 70 -1.64 4.70 -4.19
C LEU A 70 -2.73 4.03 -5.03
N SER A 71 -3.82 3.61 -4.41
CA SER A 71 -4.95 3.00 -5.14
C SER A 71 -5.59 3.96 -6.15
N LEU A 72 -5.60 5.25 -5.85
CA LEU A 72 -6.18 6.29 -6.71
C LEU A 72 -5.21 6.83 -7.77
N ALA A 73 -3.90 6.72 -7.50
CA ALA A 73 -2.85 7.13 -8.41
C ALA A 73 -2.47 6.01 -9.38
N ASP A 74 -2.58 4.74 -8.98
CA ASP A 74 -2.27 3.58 -9.82
C ASP A 74 -3.32 3.40 -10.93
N THR A 75 -3.07 4.03 -12.07
CA THR A 75 -3.85 3.82 -13.30
C THR A 75 -3.36 2.62 -14.12
N SER A 76 -2.28 1.94 -13.67
CA SER A 76 -1.65 0.83 -14.40
C SER A 76 -2.41 -0.49 -14.26
N ASN A 77 -3.27 -0.61 -13.23
CA ASN A 77 -4.17 -1.74 -13.02
C ASN A 77 -5.59 -1.52 -13.58
N THR A 78 -5.71 -0.73 -14.65
CA THR A 78 -6.94 -0.73 -15.44
C THR A 78 -7.08 -2.07 -16.18
N PRO A 79 -8.31 -2.60 -16.36
CA PRO A 79 -8.55 -3.80 -17.17
C PRO A 79 -7.92 -3.70 -18.56
N ALA A 80 -7.88 -2.49 -19.14
CA ALA A 80 -7.23 -2.18 -20.40
C ALA A 80 -5.70 -2.39 -20.35
N ALA A 81 -5.01 -1.82 -19.36
CA ALA A 81 -3.57 -2.00 -19.20
C ALA A 81 -3.19 -3.45 -18.83
N ALA A 82 -4.05 -4.18 -18.13
CA ALA A 82 -3.89 -5.62 -17.91
C ALA A 82 -4.04 -6.41 -19.23
N ARG A 83 -5.02 -6.06 -20.08
CA ARG A 83 -5.23 -6.64 -21.40
C ARG A 83 -4.04 -6.39 -22.33
N GLN A 84 -3.46 -5.18 -22.29
CA GLN A 84 -2.24 -4.81 -23.04
C GLN A 84 -1.06 -5.70 -22.65
N ARG A 85 -0.81 -5.89 -21.35
CA ARG A 85 0.26 -6.78 -20.83
C ARG A 85 0.07 -8.23 -21.27
N ILE A 86 -1.18 -8.70 -21.36
CA ILE A 86 -1.50 -10.05 -21.85
C ILE A 86 -1.21 -10.17 -23.35
N LEU A 87 -1.63 -9.18 -24.15
CA LEU A 87 -1.39 -9.16 -25.61
C LEU A 87 0.12 -9.15 -25.93
N GLU A 88 0.90 -8.30 -25.27
CA GLU A 88 2.36 -8.25 -25.43
C GLU A 88 3.04 -9.58 -25.08
N ARG A 89 2.50 -10.31 -24.08
CA ARG A 89 3.00 -11.62 -23.68
C ARG A 89 2.65 -12.70 -24.72
N ILE A 90 1.52 -12.58 -25.41
CA ILE A 90 1.13 -13.47 -26.52
C ILE A 90 2.02 -13.20 -27.74
N GLU A 91 2.26 -11.94 -28.11
CA GLU A 91 3.14 -11.59 -29.24
C GLU A 91 4.58 -12.07 -29.02
N ARG A 92 5.14 -11.88 -27.83
CA ARG A 92 6.49 -12.41 -27.49
C ARG A 92 6.58 -13.94 -27.59
N ARG A 93 5.47 -14.66 -27.42
CA ARG A 93 5.42 -16.12 -27.60
C ARG A 93 5.27 -16.55 -29.06
N LYS A 94 4.66 -15.71 -29.91
CA LYS A 94 4.52 -15.95 -31.35
C LYS A 94 5.77 -15.58 -32.14
N ALA A 95 6.55 -14.62 -31.63
CA ALA A 95 7.81 -14.18 -32.22
C ALA A 95 9.00 -15.11 -31.89
N LYS A 96 8.74 -16.23 -31.19
CA LYS A 96 9.71 -17.27 -30.85
C LYS A 96 9.32 -18.55 -31.56
#